data_AF-A0A257RY32-F1
#
_entry.id   AF-A0A257RY32-F1
#
_cell.length_a   1.000
_cell.length_b   1.000
_cell.length_c   1.000
_cell.angle_alpha   90.00
_cell.angle_beta   90.00
_cell.angle_gamma   90.00
#
_symmetry.space_group_name_H-M   'P 1'
#
loop_
_entity.id
_entity.type
_entity.pdbx_description
1 polymer ?
#
loop_
_entity_poly.entity_id
_entity_poly.type
_entity_poly.pdbx_seq_one_letter_code
_entity_poly.pdbx_strand_id
1 'polypeptide(L)'
;AAASRVPFLPGAATPTEVLHLLEAGFRYQKFFPAEQAGGIPMLKAIGAPIHEVTFCPTGGITPASAPDYLALANVICVGGSWLTPADLLRAGDWRAISARAAAAAALRR
;
A
#
# COMPACT_ATOMS: atom_id res chain seq x y z
N ALA A 1 -17.37 9.41 5.36
CA ALA A 1 -16.22 8.75 5.99
C ALA A 1 -15.93 9.32 7.39
N ALA A 2 -15.73 10.63 7.54
CA ALA A 2 -15.38 11.27 8.83
C ALA A 2 -16.40 11.05 9.98
N ALA A 3 -17.68 10.82 9.68
CA ALA A 3 -18.71 10.52 10.69
C ALA A 3 -18.84 9.02 11.03
N SER A 4 -18.05 8.14 10.40
CA SER A 4 -18.09 6.70 10.63
C SER A 4 -17.23 6.30 11.83
N ARG A 5 -17.66 5.29 12.59
CA ARG A 5 -16.83 4.64 13.62
C ARG A 5 -15.82 3.64 13.04
N VAL A 6 -15.93 3.31 11.75
CA VAL A 6 -15.00 2.39 11.07
C VAL A 6 -13.78 3.19 10.59
N PRO A 7 -12.55 2.76 10.92
CA PRO A 7 -11.33 3.41 10.42
C PRO A 7 -11.33 3.52 8.90
N PHE A 8 -10.86 4.66 8.39
CA PHE A 8 -10.80 4.95 6.97
C PHE A 8 -9.34 5.17 6.55
N LEU A 9 -8.93 4.52 5.46
CA LEU A 9 -7.61 4.65 4.86
C LEU A 9 -7.74 5.37 3.50
N PRO A 10 -7.73 6.71 3.47
CA PRO A 10 -7.87 7.48 2.24
C PRO A 10 -6.65 7.32 1.31
N GLY A 11 -6.88 7.42 0.00
CA GLY A 11 -5.82 7.37 -1.01
C GLY A 11 -5.31 8.76 -1.39
N ALA A 12 -3.99 8.88 -1.62
CA ALA A 12 -3.34 10.05 -2.20
C ALA A 12 -2.22 9.62 -3.17
N ALA A 13 -1.92 10.47 -4.15
CA ALA A 13 -0.81 10.28 -5.10
C ALA A 13 0.17 11.47 -5.11
N THR A 14 -0.24 12.62 -4.61
CA THR A 14 0.55 13.87 -4.66
C THR A 14 0.80 14.46 -3.27
N PRO A 15 1.87 15.28 -3.08
CA PRO A 15 2.12 15.96 -1.82
C PRO A 15 0.93 16.80 -1.32
N THR A 16 0.23 17.51 -2.22
CA THR A 16 -0.94 18.32 -1.87
C THR A 16 -2.08 17.49 -1.30
N GLU A 17 -2.39 16.34 -1.91
CA GLU A 17 -3.40 15.42 -1.38
C GLU A 17 -2.98 14.83 -0.03
N VAL A 18 -1.70 14.47 0.11
CA VAL A 18 -1.16 13.94 1.37
C VAL A 18 -1.32 14.95 2.51
N LEU A 19 -1.02 16.23 2.26
CA LEU A 19 -1.18 17.32 3.22
C LEU A 19 -2.64 17.55 3.59
N HIS A 20 -3.54 17.63 2.60
CA HIS A 20 -4.97 17.80 2.88
C HIS A 20 -5.53 16.67 3.77
N LEU A 21 -5.07 15.43 3.55
CA LEU A 21 -5.46 14.30 4.39
C LEU A 21 -4.84 14.35 5.78
N LEU A 22 -3.58 14.77 5.89
CA LEU A 22 -2.91 14.97 7.18
C LEU A 22 -3.62 16.06 8.02
N GLU A 23 -3.98 17.18 7.41
CA GLU A 23 -4.75 18.27 8.05
C GLU A 23 -6.15 17.79 8.50
N ALA A 24 -6.75 16.87 7.75
CA ALA A 24 -7.98 16.19 8.15
C ALA A 24 -7.79 15.09 9.22
N GLY A 25 -6.57 14.90 9.73
CA GLY A 25 -6.23 13.96 10.80
C GLY A 25 -5.80 12.56 10.35
N PHE A 26 -5.66 12.30 9.04
CA PHE A 26 -5.29 10.99 8.51
C PHE A 26 -3.76 10.84 8.41
N ARG A 27 -3.18 10.17 9.40
CA ARG A 27 -1.73 9.84 9.45
C ARG A 27 -1.36 8.57 8.71
N TYR A 28 -2.34 7.70 8.45
CA TYR A 28 -2.18 6.52 7.59
C TYR A 28 -2.91 6.78 6.29
N GLN A 29 -2.22 6.58 5.17
CA GLN A 29 -2.76 6.87 3.84
C GLN A 29 -2.41 5.75 2.86
N LYS A 30 -3.28 5.51 1.89
CA LYS A 30 -2.99 4.63 0.76
C LYS A 30 -2.25 5.44 -0.31
N PHE A 31 -1.10 4.97 -0.78
CA PHE A 31 -0.43 5.56 -1.94
C PHE A 31 -0.86 4.82 -3.20
N PHE A 32 -1.60 5.47 -4.10
CA PHE A 32 -2.23 4.80 -5.24
C PHE A 32 -2.43 5.73 -6.44
N PRO A 33 -2.21 5.26 -7.69
CA PRO A 33 -1.61 3.97 -8.05
C PRO A 33 -0.07 4.00 -7.93
N ALA A 34 0.51 3.16 -7.06
CA ALA A 34 1.88 3.36 -6.55
C ALA A 34 2.96 3.44 -7.64
N GLU A 35 3.08 2.45 -8.52
CA GLU A 35 4.10 2.46 -9.58
C GLU A 35 3.91 3.64 -10.55
N GLN A 36 2.68 3.90 -10.98
CA GLN A 36 2.36 4.97 -11.93
C GLN A 36 2.49 6.37 -11.30
N ALA A 37 2.35 6.49 -9.98
CA ALA A 37 2.54 7.74 -9.24
C ALA A 37 4.03 8.01 -8.90
N GLY A 38 4.96 7.21 -9.43
CA GLY A 38 6.40 7.41 -9.25
C GLY A 38 7.04 6.53 -8.16
N GLY A 39 6.29 5.58 -7.61
CA GLY A 39 6.79 4.48 -6.78
C GLY A 39 7.63 4.89 -5.56
N ILE A 40 8.66 4.11 -5.28
CA ILE A 40 9.59 4.33 -4.17
C ILE A 40 10.23 5.74 -4.20
N PRO A 41 10.71 6.27 -5.34
CA PRO A 41 11.22 7.64 -5.41
C PRO A 41 10.21 8.69 -4.92
N MET A 42 8.95 8.58 -5.33
CA MET A 42 7.89 9.50 -4.88
C MET A 42 7.62 9.38 -3.38
N LEU A 43 7.52 8.16 -2.84
CA LEU A 43 7.32 7.94 -1.41
C LEU A 43 8.46 8.53 -0.56
N LYS A 44 9.71 8.44 -1.04
CA LYS A 44 10.87 9.08 -0.39
C LYS A 44 10.77 10.61 -0.49
N ALA A 45 10.41 11.14 -1.65
CA ALA A 45 10.29 12.57 -1.89
C ALA A 45 9.19 13.22 -1.04
N ILE A 46 8.05 12.54 -0.86
CA ILE A 46 6.95 12.99 0.01
C ILE A 46 7.33 12.86 1.49
N GLY A 47 7.93 11.73 1.88
CA GLY A 47 8.28 11.45 3.28
C GLY A 47 9.37 12.35 3.86
N ALA A 48 10.20 12.96 3.01
CA ALA A 48 11.24 13.88 3.45
C ALA A 48 10.68 15.16 4.14
N PRO A 49 9.74 15.90 3.53
CA PRO A 49 9.06 17.02 4.19
C PRO A 49 7.87 16.60 5.08
N ILE A 50 7.20 15.48 4.79
CA ILE A 50 5.96 15.05 5.48
C ILE A 50 6.22 13.71 6.19
N HIS A 51 6.92 13.77 7.31
CA HIS A 51 7.41 12.60 8.03
C HIS A 51 6.35 11.99 8.97
N GLU A 52 5.26 12.70 9.22
CA GLU A 52 4.17 12.28 10.09
C GLU A 52 3.20 11.26 9.45
N VAL A 53 3.35 11.02 8.14
CA VAL A 53 2.47 10.14 7.35
C VAL A 53 3.14 8.80 7.06
N THR A 54 2.39 7.73 7.26
CA THR A 54 2.77 6.36 6.90
C THR A 54 1.85 5.81 5.81
N PHE A 55 2.43 5.10 4.86
CA PHE A 55 1.75 4.67 3.64
C PHE A 55 1.49 3.16 3.57
N CYS A 56 0.40 2.83 2.89
CA CYS A 56 0.16 1.53 2.28
C CYS A 56 0.15 1.72 0.75
N PRO A 57 1.28 1.56 0.06
CA PRO A 57 1.31 1.68 -1.39
C PRO A 57 0.60 0.48 -2.04
N THR A 58 -0.14 0.75 -3.11
CA THR A 58 -0.93 -0.23 -3.85
C THR A 58 -0.96 0.13 -5.33
N GLY A 59 -0.91 -0.87 -6.20
CA GLY A 59 -1.00 -0.68 -7.66
C GLY A 59 0.37 -0.86 -8.32
N GLY A 60 0.50 -1.90 -9.13
CA GLY A 60 1.76 -2.26 -9.81
C GLY A 60 2.78 -3.01 -8.93
N ILE A 61 2.57 -3.11 -7.62
CA ILE A 61 3.45 -3.87 -6.73
C ILE A 61 3.33 -5.37 -7.02
N THR A 62 4.48 -6.06 -7.02
CA THR A 62 4.62 -7.49 -7.27
C THR A 62 5.32 -8.18 -6.09
N PRO A 63 5.33 -9.52 -6.01
CA PRO A 63 6.14 -10.23 -5.02
C PRO A 63 7.63 -9.87 -5.06
N ALA A 64 8.15 -9.52 -6.24
CA ALA A 64 9.55 -9.15 -6.42
C ALA A 64 9.86 -7.73 -5.92
N SER A 65 8.94 -6.77 -6.13
CA SER A 65 9.13 -5.38 -5.71
C SER A 65 8.63 -5.07 -4.30
N ALA A 66 7.75 -5.91 -3.73
CA ALA A 66 7.20 -5.70 -2.40
C ALA A 66 8.24 -5.52 -1.28
N PRO A 67 9.35 -6.29 -1.21
CA PRO A 67 10.39 -6.08 -0.20
C PRO A 67 10.98 -4.66 -0.21
N ASP A 68 11.19 -4.08 -1.39
CA ASP A 68 11.81 -2.74 -1.53
C ASP A 68 10.89 -1.63 -1.00
N TYR A 69 9.57 -1.80 -1.16
CA TYR A 69 8.58 -0.91 -0.54
C TYR A 69 8.54 -1.09 0.97
N LEU A 70 8.54 -2.34 1.45
CA LEU A 70 8.47 -2.65 2.88
C LEU A 70 9.70 -2.13 3.64
N ALA A 71 10.87 -2.05 3.00
CA ALA A 71 12.09 -1.50 3.59
C ALA A 71 12.02 0.02 3.86
N LEU A 72 11.01 0.75 3.36
CA LEU A 72 10.86 2.18 3.62
C LEU A 72 10.27 2.43 5.01
N ALA A 73 10.90 3.32 5.78
CA ALA A 73 10.45 3.67 7.13
C ALA A 73 9.01 4.23 7.17
N ASN A 74 8.59 4.91 6.11
CA ASN A 74 7.24 5.47 5.95
C ASN A 74 6.25 4.51 5.25
N VAL A 75 6.56 3.23 5.12
CA VAL A 75 5.63 2.19 4.62
C VAL A 75 5.37 1.16 5.71
N ILE A 76 4.10 0.83 5.97
CA ILE A 76 3.72 -0.15 7.01
C ILE A 76 3.27 -1.50 6.44
N CYS A 77 2.70 -1.50 5.24
CA CYS A 77 2.28 -2.69 4.51
C CYS A 77 2.16 -2.34 3.02
N VAL A 78 2.00 -3.34 2.16
CA VAL A 78 1.76 -3.15 0.72
C VAL A 78 0.45 -3.84 0.31
N GLY A 79 -0.23 -3.27 -0.68
CA GLY A 79 -1.42 -3.86 -1.29
C GLY A 79 -1.12 -4.47 -2.67
N GLY A 80 -1.67 -5.65 -2.95
CA GLY A 80 -1.40 -6.38 -4.19
C GLY A 80 -2.48 -7.36 -4.59
N SER A 81 -2.83 -7.38 -5.88
CA SER A 81 -3.79 -8.33 -6.45
C SER A 81 -3.19 -9.72 -6.70
N TRP A 82 -1.86 -9.87 -6.62
CA TRP A 82 -1.17 -11.15 -6.88
C TRP A 82 -1.56 -12.27 -5.89
N LEU A 83 -2.18 -11.92 -4.76
CA LEU A 83 -2.62 -12.83 -3.72
C LEU A 83 -3.78 -13.72 -4.19
N THR A 84 -4.76 -13.09 -4.86
CA THR A 84 -6.00 -13.72 -5.31
C THR A 84 -6.26 -13.45 -6.81
N PRO A 85 -5.43 -14.01 -7.72
CA PRO A 85 -5.69 -13.95 -9.14
C PRO A 85 -7.10 -14.47 -9.50
N ALA A 86 -7.75 -13.83 -10.46
CA ALA A 86 -9.14 -14.12 -10.80
C ALA A 86 -9.34 -15.52 -11.38
N ASP A 87 -8.34 -16.07 -12.07
CA ASP A 87 -8.31 -17.45 -12.56
C ASP A 87 -8.28 -18.46 -11.41
N LEU A 88 -7.45 -18.24 -10.39
CA LEU A 88 -7.40 -19.11 -9.20
C LEU A 88 -8.69 -19.05 -8.39
N LEU A 89 -9.28 -17.85 -8.25
CA LEU A 89 -10.58 -17.69 -7.61
C LEU A 89 -11.69 -18.45 -8.36
N ARG A 90 -11.74 -18.32 -9.70
CA ARG A 90 -12.73 -19.04 -10.53
C ARG A 90 -12.53 -20.56 -10.48
N ALA A 91 -11.29 -21.02 -10.39
CA ALA A 91 -10.96 -22.43 -10.27
C ALA A 91 -11.20 -22.99 -8.85
N GLY A 92 -11.46 -22.14 -7.86
CA GLY A 92 -11.52 -22.56 -6.45
C GLY A 92 -10.20 -23.12 -5.93
N ASP A 93 -9.07 -22.68 -6.49
CA ASP A 93 -7.73 -23.17 -6.10
C ASP A 93 -7.24 -22.49 -4.81
N TRP A 94 -7.89 -22.86 -3.71
CA TRP A 94 -7.58 -22.35 -2.37
C TRP A 94 -6.17 -22.75 -1.93
N ARG A 95 -5.63 -23.86 -2.46
CA ARG A 95 -4.27 -24.30 -2.14
C ARG A 95 -3.25 -23.32 -2.71
N ALA A 96 -3.38 -22.93 -3.97
CA ALA A 96 -2.51 -21.95 -4.60
C ALA A 96 -2.64 -20.57 -3.96
N ILE A 97 -3.87 -20.12 -3.65
CA ILE A 97 -4.10 -18.85 -2.93
C ILE A 97 -3.45 -18.87 -1.55
N SER A 98 -3.59 -19.98 -0.80
CA SER A 98 -2.97 -20.13 0.53
C SER A 98 -1.44 -20.09 0.45
N ALA A 99 -0.85 -20.75 -0.55
CA ALA A 99 0.60 -20.71 -0.77
C ALA A 99 1.10 -19.28 -1.09
N ARG A 100 0.35 -18.53 -1.92
CA ARG A 100 0.66 -17.12 -2.21
C ARG A 100 0.55 -16.25 -0.96
N ALA A 101 -0.46 -16.47 -0.13
CA ALA A 101 -0.64 -15.76 1.12
C ALA A 101 0.49 -16.04 2.11
N ALA A 102 0.89 -17.30 2.27
CA ALA A 102 2.02 -17.69 3.11
C ALA A 102 3.33 -17.05 2.62
N ALA A 103 3.59 -17.06 1.31
CA ALA A 103 4.78 -16.42 0.74
C ALA A 103 4.79 -14.90 0.96
N ALA A 104 3.64 -14.22 0.78
CA ALA A 104 3.53 -12.78 1.01
C ALA A 104 3.69 -12.41 2.51
N ALA A 105 3.14 -13.22 3.42
CA ALA A 105 3.27 -13.00 4.87
C ALA A 105 4.70 -13.21 5.38
N ALA A 106 5.54 -13.96 4.65
CA ALA A 106 6.94 -14.17 4.98
C ALA A 106 7.87 -13.02 4.56
N LEU A 107 7.36 -12.03 3.80
CA LEU A 107 8.13 -10.84 3.43
C LEU A 107 8.44 -10.01 4.67
N ARG A 108 9.70 -9.58 4.82
CA ARG A 108 10.14 -8.78 5.97
C ARG A 108 10.02 -7.28 5.67
N ARG A 109 9.71 -6.52 6.72
CA ARG A 109 9.79 -5.06 6.78
C ARG A 109 11.12 -4.67 7.41
#